data_AF-A0A8C5E7Z6-F1
#
_entry.id   AF-A0A8C5E7Z6-F1
#
_cell.length_a   1.000
_cell.length_b   1.000
_cell.length_c   1.000
_cell.angle_alpha   90.00
_cell.angle_beta   90.00
_cell.angle_gamma   90.00
#
_symmetry.space_group_name_H-M   'P 1'
#
loop_
_entity.id
_entity.type
_entity.pdbx_description
1 polymer ?
#
loop_
_entity_poly.entity_id
_entity_poly.type
_entity_poly.pdbx_seq_one_letter_code
_entity_poly.pdbx_strand_id
1 'polypeptide(L)'
;MFQIIDIFFKEHDLQWKTCGHICTDGAAAMTGSVKGLFGHVKKVNPDIKWLHCIIHREALASKRMSPDLIKLVQAHLSKLCMDFNQYFQDIEKKSEGLEWVRNPFIVSESCSKLPARLQEHLMDLSCDQGLKMTYDEKTLTEFWCDVEKEYPELGKHALIELLPFGSTYMCEVTFSALTHIKTKQRNRLDVENSLVADVSTLGTQDKKGWEPLN
;
A
#
# COMPACT_ATOMS: atom_id res chain seq x y z
N MET A 1 -1.91 25.91 12.85
CA MET A 1 -1.04 24.95 12.13
C MET A 1 0.30 24.72 12.84
N PHE A 2 1.18 25.71 13.01
CA PHE A 2 2.44 25.50 13.75
C PHE A 2 2.25 24.89 15.14
N GLN A 3 1.31 25.39 15.94
CA GLN A 3 1.02 24.85 17.28
C GLN A 3 0.61 23.37 17.27
N ILE A 4 -0.14 22.93 16.26
CA ILE A 4 -0.58 21.53 16.14
C ILE A 4 0.64 20.64 15.88
N ILE A 5 1.51 21.05 14.95
CA ILE A 5 2.73 20.32 14.62
C ILE A 5 3.72 20.36 15.80
N ASP A 6 3.78 21.47 16.54
CA ASP A 6 4.62 21.59 17.73
C ASP A 6 4.14 20.70 18.89
N ILE A 7 2.82 20.54 19.06
CA ILE A 7 2.24 19.57 20.00
C ILE A 7 2.60 18.14 19.58
N PHE A 8 2.40 17.78 18.31
CA PHE A 8 2.79 16.47 17.78
C PHE A 8 4.28 16.17 18.01
N PHE A 9 5.16 17.15 17.75
CA PHE A 9 6.59 16.97 18.00
C PHE A 9 6.88 16.69 19.48
N LYS A 10 6.21 17.38 20.40
CA LYS A 10 6.37 17.15 21.84
C LYS A 10 5.81 15.80 22.30
N GLU A 11 4.64 15.42 21.81
CA GLU A 11 3.99 14.14 22.16
C GLU A 11 4.81 12.93 21.72
N HIS A 12 5.54 13.07 20.61
CA HIS A 12 6.39 12.01 20.04
C HIS A 12 7.88 12.17 20.36
N ASP A 13 8.26 13.02 21.32
CA ASP A 13 9.66 13.29 21.71
C ASP A 13 10.57 13.68 20.52
N LEU A 14 10.00 14.31 19.50
CA LEU A 14 10.71 14.82 18.33
C LEU A 14 11.24 16.23 18.61
N GLN A 15 12.50 16.47 18.25
CA GLN A 15 13.11 17.77 18.39
C GLN A 15 13.13 18.52 17.06
N TRP A 16 12.67 19.76 17.03
CA TRP A 16 12.77 20.62 15.85
C TRP A 16 14.20 20.73 15.31
N LYS A 17 15.21 20.64 16.19
CA LYS A 17 16.64 20.68 15.84
C LYS A 17 17.09 19.50 14.98
N THR A 18 16.44 18.34 15.07
CA THR A 18 16.78 17.16 14.25
C THR A 18 16.05 17.16 12.91
N CYS A 19 15.01 17.99 12.77
CA CYS A 19 14.27 18.15 11.53
C CYS A 19 15.07 19.01 10.53
N GLY A 20 15.73 18.37 9.57
CA GLY A 20 16.58 19.08 8.59
C GLY A 20 15.79 19.78 7.47
N HIS A 21 14.57 19.33 7.17
CA HIS A 21 13.80 19.83 6.04
C HIS A 21 12.30 19.90 6.37
N ILE A 22 11.61 20.89 5.82
CA ILE A 22 10.16 21.00 5.84
C ILE A 22 9.63 21.15 4.41
N CYS A 23 8.70 20.29 4.02
CA CYS A 23 8.08 20.31 2.69
C CYS A 23 6.67 20.88 2.79
N THR A 24 6.36 21.96 2.06
CA THR A 24 4.99 22.53 2.02
C THR A 24 4.54 22.83 0.59
N ASP A 25 3.23 22.88 0.38
CA ASP A 25 2.55 23.08 -0.91
C ASP A 25 2.64 24.50 -1.48
N GLY A 26 3.37 25.40 -0.82
CA GLY A 26 3.63 26.75 -1.31
C GLY A 26 2.56 27.79 -0.95
N ALA A 27 1.45 27.41 -0.32
CA ALA A 27 0.39 28.36 0.06
C ALA A 27 0.94 29.49 0.94
N ALA A 28 0.42 30.72 0.81
CA ALA A 28 0.93 31.89 1.54
C ALA A 28 0.87 31.72 3.07
N ALA A 29 -0.13 30.98 3.57
CA ALA A 29 -0.24 30.59 4.98
C ALA A 29 0.87 29.62 5.45
N MET A 30 1.54 28.95 4.53
CA MET A 30 2.62 28.00 4.79
C MET A 30 4.00 28.62 4.57
N THR A 31 4.15 29.48 3.57
CA THR A 31 5.43 30.06 3.13
C THR A 31 5.73 31.45 3.69
N GLY A 32 4.74 32.12 4.28
CA GLY A 32 4.89 33.46 4.84
C GLY A 32 6.03 33.55 5.87
N SER A 33 6.92 34.54 5.69
CA SER A 33 8.11 34.73 6.54
C SER A 33 7.80 35.17 7.97
N VAL A 34 6.66 35.82 8.19
CA VAL A 34 6.27 36.39 9.50
C VAL A 34 5.16 35.60 10.17
N LYS A 35 4.10 35.25 9.40
CA LYS A 35 2.89 34.58 9.90
C LYS A 35 2.68 33.18 9.30
N GLY A 36 3.54 32.76 8.38
CA GLY A 36 3.43 31.46 7.75
C GLY A 36 4.09 30.37 8.58
N LEU A 37 3.67 29.11 8.37
CA LEU A 37 4.23 27.95 9.07
C LEU A 37 5.76 27.96 9.04
N PHE A 38 6.38 28.13 7.86
CA PHE A 38 7.84 28.15 7.73
C PHE A 38 8.48 29.27 8.56
N GLY A 39 7.89 30.45 8.61
CA GLY A 39 8.36 31.56 9.43
C GLY A 39 8.36 31.24 10.94
N HIS A 40 7.38 30.47 11.40
CA HIS A 40 7.35 29.99 12.79
C HIS A 40 8.36 28.88 13.05
N VAL A 41 8.48 27.91 12.14
CA VAL A 41 9.44 26.80 12.27
C VAL A 41 10.88 27.30 12.25
N LYS A 42 11.19 28.33 11.45
CA LYS A 42 12.52 28.95 11.40
C LYS A 42 12.95 29.62 12.71
N LYS A 43 12.00 29.98 13.59
CA LYS A 43 12.29 30.51 14.93
C LYS A 43 12.76 29.43 15.89
N VAL A 44 12.28 28.20 15.72
CA VAL A 44 12.64 27.05 16.58
C VAL A 44 13.77 26.20 16.00
N ASN A 45 13.97 26.24 14.68
CA ASN A 45 15.14 25.70 13.99
C ASN A 45 15.58 26.65 12.86
N PRO A 46 16.59 27.51 13.09
CA PRO A 46 17.10 28.44 12.09
C PRO A 46 17.73 27.77 10.85
N ASP A 47 18.27 26.56 11.01
CA ASP A 47 19.01 25.82 9.98
C ASP A 47 18.10 24.97 9.09
N ILE A 48 16.79 24.92 9.40
CA ILE A 48 15.83 24.11 8.66
C ILE A 48 15.70 24.60 7.21
N LYS A 49 15.76 23.66 6.27
CA LYS A 49 15.61 23.94 4.85
C LYS A 49 14.16 23.77 4.44
N TRP A 50 13.63 24.77 3.76
CA TRP A 50 12.33 24.64 3.12
C TRP A 50 12.47 23.96 1.76
N LEU A 51 11.62 22.98 1.52
CA LEU A 51 11.42 22.34 0.23
C LEU A 51 10.01 22.71 -0.26
N HIS A 52 9.92 23.29 -1.45
CA HIS A 52 8.65 23.41 -2.15
C HIS A 52 8.17 22.00 -2.56
N CYS A 53 6.86 21.78 -2.62
CA CYS A 53 6.26 20.45 -2.84
C CYS A 53 7.00 19.62 -3.90
N ILE A 54 7.44 18.41 -3.51
CA ILE A 54 8.12 17.44 -4.37
C ILE A 54 7.26 17.16 -5.62
N ILE A 55 5.95 17.03 -5.43
CA ILE A 55 4.97 16.82 -6.52
C ILE A 55 4.96 18.01 -7.49
N HIS A 56 5.09 19.25 -7.00
CA HIS A 56 5.19 20.42 -7.88
C HIS A 56 6.51 20.45 -8.65
N ARG A 57 7.61 20.04 -8.02
CA ARG A 57 8.93 19.98 -8.67
C ARG A 57 8.97 18.89 -9.74
N GLU A 58 8.37 17.74 -9.49
CA GLU A 58 8.15 16.69 -10.48
C GLU A 58 7.24 17.15 -11.61
N ALA A 59 6.13 17.83 -11.30
CA ALA A 59 5.24 18.42 -12.30
C ALA A 59 5.91 19.53 -13.13
N LEU A 60 6.84 20.30 -12.56
CA LEU A 60 7.65 21.27 -13.30
C LEU A 60 8.73 20.60 -14.15
N ALA A 61 9.34 19.52 -13.64
CA ALA A 61 10.31 18.74 -14.39
C ALA A 61 9.65 18.06 -15.59
N SER A 62 8.43 17.51 -15.43
CA SER A 62 7.66 16.92 -16.53
C SER A 62 7.27 17.97 -17.58
N LYS A 63 6.92 19.20 -17.16
CA LYS A 63 6.66 20.33 -18.07
C LYS A 63 7.87 20.78 -18.88
N ARG A 64 9.09 20.46 -18.44
CA ARG A 64 10.36 20.83 -19.10
C ARG A 64 11.05 19.65 -19.76
N MET A 65 10.39 18.49 -19.87
CA MET A 65 10.94 17.36 -20.60
C MET A 65 11.02 17.69 -22.09
N SER A 66 12.15 17.34 -22.71
CA SER A 66 12.28 17.47 -24.16
C SER A 66 11.28 16.53 -24.85
N PRO A 67 10.75 16.89 -26.03
CA PRO A 67 9.85 16.02 -26.79
C PRO A 67 10.43 14.62 -27.02
N ASP A 68 11.76 14.51 -27.17
CA ASP A 68 12.45 13.24 -27.36
C ASP A 68 12.46 12.38 -26.09
N LEU A 69 12.64 12.98 -24.92
CA LEU A 69 12.57 12.25 -23.65
C LEU A 69 11.13 11.78 -23.35
N ILE A 70 10.12 12.59 -23.67
CA ILE A 70 8.71 12.20 -23.54
C ILE A 70 8.42 10.99 -24.43
N LYS A 71 8.85 11.02 -25.70
CA LYS A 71 8.70 9.89 -26.63
C LYS A 71 9.41 8.64 -26.12
N LEU A 72 10.61 8.77 -25.57
CA LEU A 72 11.36 7.65 -25.01
C LEU A 72 10.63 7.02 -23.82
N VAL A 73 10.16 7.83 -22.88
CA VAL A 73 9.40 7.36 -21.71
C VAL A 73 8.08 6.72 -22.14
N GLN A 74 7.35 7.32 -23.08
CA GLN A 74 6.14 6.74 -23.64
C GLN A 74 6.41 5.39 -24.31
N ALA A 75 7.43 5.31 -25.15
CA ALA A 75 7.81 4.05 -25.80
C ALA A 75 8.19 2.96 -24.77
N HIS A 76 8.93 3.33 -23.72
CA HIS A 76 9.27 2.41 -22.65
C HIS A 76 8.04 1.94 -21.86
N LEU A 77 7.13 2.85 -21.50
CA LEU A 77 5.90 2.49 -20.79
C LEU A 77 4.97 1.63 -21.65
N SER A 78 4.83 1.95 -22.93
CA SER A 78 4.09 1.12 -23.88
C SER A 78 4.71 -0.27 -24.00
N LYS A 79 6.03 -0.37 -24.10
CA LYS A 79 6.73 -1.65 -24.16
C LYS A 79 6.56 -2.45 -22.88
N LEU A 80 6.70 -1.81 -21.72
CA LEU A 80 6.47 -2.45 -20.42
C LEU A 80 5.03 -2.96 -20.29
N CYS A 81 4.04 -2.18 -20.74
CA CYS A 81 2.64 -2.59 -20.74
C CYS A 81 2.41 -3.80 -21.66
N MET A 82 2.99 -3.79 -22.87
CA MET A 82 2.93 -4.93 -23.78
C MET A 82 3.59 -6.18 -23.18
N ASP A 83 4.76 -6.03 -22.57
CA ASP A 83 5.50 -7.14 -21.95
C ASP A 83 4.74 -7.69 -20.74
N PHE A 84 4.11 -6.83 -19.95
CA PHE A 84 3.23 -7.24 -18.86
C PHE A 84 2.04 -8.06 -19.36
N ASN A 85 1.32 -7.56 -20.37
CA ASN A 85 0.18 -8.27 -20.96
C ASN A 85 0.59 -9.56 -21.67
N GLN A 86 1.79 -9.60 -22.26
CA GLN A 86 2.33 -10.82 -22.86
C GLN A 86 2.72 -11.86 -21.81
N TYR A 87 3.28 -11.44 -20.68
CA TYR A 87 3.64 -12.33 -19.59
C TYR A 87 2.41 -12.85 -18.85
N PHE A 88 1.38 -12.02 -18.75
CA PHE A 88 0.12 -12.30 -18.05
C PHE A 88 -1.09 -12.28 -19.00
N GLN A 89 -1.08 -13.14 -20.02
CA GLN A 89 -2.07 -13.16 -21.12
C GLN A 89 -3.51 -13.40 -20.66
N ASP A 90 -3.66 -13.94 -19.46
CA ASP A 90 -4.88 -14.36 -18.82
C ASP A 90 -5.25 -13.51 -17.60
N ILE A 91 -4.48 -12.46 -17.26
CA ILE A 91 -4.81 -11.58 -16.12
C ILE A 91 -6.15 -10.87 -16.34
N GLU A 92 -6.42 -10.33 -17.54
CA GLU A 92 -7.67 -9.62 -17.80
C GLU A 92 -8.87 -10.58 -17.74
N LYS A 93 -8.74 -11.75 -18.37
CA LYS A 93 -9.77 -12.81 -18.34
C LYS A 93 -10.01 -13.39 -16.95
N LYS A 94 -8.96 -13.52 -16.14
CA LYS A 94 -9.05 -13.93 -14.72
C LYS A 94 -9.70 -12.80 -13.90
N SER A 95 -9.34 -11.54 -14.15
CA SER A 95 -9.88 -10.38 -13.45
C SER A 95 -11.40 -10.21 -13.65
N GLU A 96 -11.94 -10.55 -14.82
CA GLU A 96 -13.39 -10.51 -15.10
C GLU A 96 -14.21 -11.42 -14.16
N GLY A 97 -13.62 -12.50 -13.63
CA GLY A 97 -14.26 -13.40 -12.67
C GLY A 97 -14.14 -12.97 -11.21
N LEU A 98 -13.39 -11.90 -10.93
CA LEU A 98 -13.00 -11.49 -9.58
C LEU A 98 -13.60 -10.15 -9.15
N GLU A 99 -14.50 -9.57 -9.96
CA GLU A 99 -15.14 -8.30 -9.59
C GLU A 99 -15.90 -8.40 -8.27
N TRP A 100 -16.58 -9.52 -8.02
CA TRP A 100 -17.27 -9.76 -6.75
C TRP A 100 -16.33 -9.79 -5.55
N VAL A 101 -15.07 -10.19 -5.73
CA VAL A 101 -14.04 -10.14 -4.68
C VAL A 101 -13.61 -8.71 -4.43
N ARG A 102 -13.50 -7.88 -5.49
CA ARG A 102 -13.12 -6.47 -5.36
C ARG A 102 -14.22 -5.62 -4.76
N ASN A 103 -15.47 -5.88 -5.12
CA ASN A 103 -16.63 -5.20 -4.57
C ASN A 103 -17.84 -6.15 -4.51
N PRO A 104 -18.11 -6.75 -3.34
CA PRO A 104 -19.19 -7.73 -3.21
C PRO A 104 -20.59 -7.10 -3.15
N PHE A 105 -20.69 -5.77 -3.09
CA PHE A 105 -21.96 -5.03 -3.05
C PHE A 105 -22.41 -4.53 -4.42
N ILE A 106 -21.58 -4.71 -5.46
CA ILE A 106 -21.96 -4.45 -6.85
C ILE A 106 -22.16 -5.81 -7.52
N VAL A 107 -23.40 -6.29 -7.49
CA VAL A 107 -23.76 -7.58 -8.12
C VAL A 107 -23.73 -7.39 -9.64
N SER A 108 -22.64 -7.80 -10.29
CA SER A 108 -22.50 -7.86 -11.75
C SER A 108 -22.69 -9.29 -12.28
N GLU A 109 -22.77 -9.46 -13.61
CA GLU A 109 -22.80 -10.78 -14.27
C GLU A 109 -21.59 -11.68 -13.91
N SER A 110 -20.55 -11.12 -13.29
CA SER A 110 -19.34 -11.83 -12.84
C SER A 110 -19.59 -12.95 -11.82
N CYS A 111 -20.69 -12.89 -11.05
CA CYS A 111 -21.04 -13.96 -10.10
C CYS A 111 -21.51 -15.24 -10.80
N SER A 112 -21.89 -15.19 -12.09
CA SER A 112 -22.38 -16.34 -12.87
C SER A 112 -21.39 -17.52 -12.93
N LYS A 113 -20.09 -17.27 -12.73
CA LYS A 113 -19.04 -18.29 -12.70
C LYS A 113 -18.91 -19.00 -11.35
N LEU A 114 -19.53 -18.48 -10.29
CA LEU A 114 -19.52 -19.10 -8.98
C LEU A 114 -20.52 -20.27 -8.90
N PRO A 115 -20.25 -21.30 -8.07
CA PRO A 115 -21.24 -22.30 -7.72
C PRO A 115 -22.51 -21.66 -7.15
N ALA A 116 -23.69 -22.22 -7.46
CA ALA A 116 -24.98 -21.67 -7.04
C ALA A 116 -25.07 -21.35 -5.53
N ARG A 117 -24.48 -22.21 -4.70
CA ARG A 117 -24.42 -22.00 -3.24
C ARG A 117 -23.62 -20.77 -2.83
N LEU A 118 -22.51 -20.46 -3.52
CA LEU A 118 -21.73 -19.26 -3.25
C LEU A 118 -22.39 -18.01 -3.83
N GLN A 119 -23.13 -18.15 -4.94
CA GLN A 119 -23.94 -17.06 -5.48
C GLN A 119 -25.02 -16.62 -4.49
N GLU A 120 -25.73 -17.56 -3.88
CA GLU A 120 -26.76 -17.27 -2.86
C GLU A 120 -26.17 -16.52 -1.66
N HIS A 121 -25.07 -17.02 -1.08
CA HIS A 121 -24.38 -16.33 0.02
C HIS A 121 -23.88 -14.93 -0.38
N LEU A 122 -23.39 -14.78 -1.61
CA LEU A 122 -22.96 -13.48 -2.12
C LEU A 122 -24.15 -12.52 -2.29
N MET A 123 -25.31 -13.01 -2.71
CA MET A 123 -26.53 -12.22 -2.81
C MET A 123 -27.00 -11.74 -1.43
N ASP A 124 -27.00 -12.62 -0.42
CA ASP A 124 -27.33 -12.26 0.96
C ASP A 124 -26.37 -11.20 1.50
N LEU A 125 -25.06 -11.42 1.34
CA LEU A 125 -24.03 -10.46 1.75
C LEU A 125 -24.18 -9.11 1.04
N SER A 126 -24.46 -9.11 -0.27
CA SER A 126 -24.61 -7.88 -1.05
C SER A 126 -25.80 -7.02 -0.60
N CYS A 127 -26.79 -7.63 0.04
CA CYS A 127 -27.96 -6.95 0.60
C CYS A 127 -27.73 -6.49 2.05
N ASP A 128 -26.62 -6.88 2.68
CA ASP A 128 -26.32 -6.55 4.07
C ASP A 128 -25.71 -5.14 4.20
N GLN A 129 -26.51 -4.22 4.73
CA GLN A 129 -26.09 -2.83 4.93
C GLN A 129 -25.04 -2.67 6.04
N GLY A 130 -25.01 -3.56 7.03
CA GLY A 130 -24.02 -3.54 8.11
C GLY A 130 -22.64 -3.95 7.61
N LEU A 131 -22.57 -5.02 6.82
CA LEU A 131 -21.36 -5.43 6.12
C LEU A 131 -20.91 -4.37 5.12
N LYS A 132 -21.85 -3.68 4.45
CA LYS A 132 -21.51 -2.57 3.54
C LYS A 132 -20.84 -1.39 4.26
N MET A 133 -21.35 -0.99 5.43
CA MET A 133 -20.69 0.04 6.24
C MET A 133 -19.31 -0.41 6.69
N THR A 134 -19.19 -1.66 7.11
CA THR A 134 -17.91 -2.25 7.56
C THR A 134 -16.88 -2.34 6.43
N TYR A 135 -17.32 -2.56 5.19
CA TYR A 135 -16.48 -2.61 4.00
C TYR A 135 -15.80 -1.25 3.72
N ASP A 136 -16.53 -0.15 3.87
CA ASP A 136 -15.99 1.21 3.63
C ASP A 136 -14.94 1.61 4.68
N GLU A 137 -14.92 0.94 5.84
CA GLU A 137 -14.02 1.24 6.97
C GLU A 137 -12.75 0.36 6.99
N LYS A 138 -12.68 -0.72 6.20
CA LYS A 138 -11.62 -1.74 6.29
C LYS A 138 -10.88 -1.92 4.99
N THR A 139 -9.68 -2.49 5.08
CA THR A 139 -9.00 -2.99 3.87
C THR A 139 -9.74 -4.20 3.31
N LEU A 140 -9.58 -4.44 2.00
CA LEU A 140 -10.26 -5.56 1.31
C LEU A 140 -9.99 -6.92 1.98
N THR A 141 -8.74 -7.16 2.38
CA THR A 141 -8.34 -8.41 3.03
C THR A 141 -8.96 -8.54 4.43
N GLU A 142 -8.96 -7.48 5.23
CA GLU A 142 -9.58 -7.50 6.56
C GLU A 142 -11.08 -7.72 6.48
N PHE A 143 -11.75 -7.08 5.52
CA PHE A 143 -13.16 -7.31 5.25
C PHE A 143 -13.44 -8.78 4.93
N TRP A 144 -12.69 -9.40 4.02
CA TRP A 144 -12.89 -10.80 3.67
C TRP A 144 -12.54 -11.78 4.80
N CYS A 145 -11.57 -11.43 5.67
CA CYS A 145 -11.29 -12.19 6.90
C CYS A 145 -12.45 -12.16 7.90
N ASP A 146 -13.20 -11.06 7.97
CA ASP A 146 -14.39 -10.97 8.82
C ASP A 146 -15.59 -11.67 8.17
N VAL A 147 -15.78 -11.52 6.86
CA VAL A 147 -16.78 -12.28 6.10
C VAL A 147 -16.54 -13.78 6.21
N GLU A 148 -15.30 -14.27 6.27
CA GLU A 148 -15.02 -15.69 6.51
C GLU A 148 -15.61 -16.21 7.83
N LYS A 149 -15.79 -15.36 8.84
CA LYS A 149 -16.39 -15.77 10.12
C LYS A 149 -17.89 -16.03 9.99
N GLU A 150 -18.56 -15.24 9.16
CA GLU A 150 -20.03 -15.27 8.96
C GLU A 150 -20.45 -16.14 7.77
N TYR A 151 -19.68 -16.09 6.69
CA TYR A 151 -19.84 -16.87 5.45
C TYR A 151 -18.54 -17.65 5.14
N PRO A 152 -18.22 -18.73 5.88
CA PRO A 152 -16.91 -19.39 5.81
C PRO A 152 -16.49 -19.89 4.43
N GLU A 153 -17.43 -20.42 3.64
CA GLU A 153 -17.11 -20.90 2.30
C GLU A 153 -16.85 -19.75 1.32
N LEU A 154 -17.64 -18.67 1.42
CA LEU A 154 -17.51 -17.50 0.54
C LEU A 154 -16.24 -16.71 0.87
N GLY A 155 -16.01 -16.43 2.16
CA GLY A 155 -14.82 -15.71 2.63
C GLY A 155 -13.53 -16.45 2.30
N LYS A 156 -13.47 -17.78 2.53
CA LYS A 156 -12.31 -18.58 2.12
C LYS A 156 -12.05 -18.50 0.62
N HIS A 157 -13.11 -18.57 -0.19
CA HIS A 157 -12.96 -18.50 -1.64
C HIS A 157 -12.42 -17.12 -2.07
N ALA A 158 -12.96 -16.04 -1.53
CA ALA A 158 -12.47 -14.68 -1.79
C ALA A 158 -11.00 -14.49 -1.36
N LEU A 159 -10.63 -15.00 -0.18
CA LEU A 159 -9.26 -14.93 0.32
C LEU A 159 -8.29 -15.71 -0.58
N ILE A 160 -8.67 -16.90 -1.06
CA ILE A 160 -7.85 -17.68 -2.00
C ILE A 160 -7.57 -16.89 -3.29
N GLU A 161 -8.55 -16.18 -3.82
CA GLU A 161 -8.38 -15.34 -5.02
C GLU A 161 -7.49 -14.11 -4.76
N LEU A 162 -7.39 -13.65 -3.51
CA LEU A 162 -6.50 -12.55 -3.09
C LEU A 162 -5.05 -13.00 -2.80
N LEU A 163 -4.82 -14.30 -2.56
CA LEU A 163 -3.51 -14.88 -2.22
C LEU A 163 -2.38 -14.84 -3.29
N PRO A 164 -2.61 -14.72 -4.62
CA PRO A 164 -1.53 -14.86 -5.62
C PRO A 164 -0.34 -13.91 -5.41
N PHE A 165 -0.58 -12.72 -4.86
CA PHE A 165 0.47 -11.73 -4.59
C PHE A 165 1.17 -11.97 -3.25
N GLY A 166 0.44 -12.45 -2.25
CA GLY A 166 0.98 -12.72 -0.91
C GLY A 166 1.94 -13.91 -0.90
N SER A 167 1.63 -15.00 -1.59
CA SER A 167 2.45 -16.21 -1.57
C SER A 167 3.78 -16.03 -2.32
N THR A 168 3.80 -15.34 -3.46
CA THR A 168 5.03 -15.09 -4.23
C THR A 168 5.98 -14.16 -3.46
N TYR A 169 5.46 -13.05 -2.92
CA TYR A 169 6.26 -12.15 -2.08
C TYR A 169 6.81 -12.88 -0.84
N MET A 170 5.95 -13.64 -0.14
CA MET A 170 6.39 -14.43 1.02
C MET A 170 7.40 -15.52 0.62
N CYS A 171 7.25 -16.16 -0.54
CA CYS A 171 8.23 -17.11 -1.06
C CYS A 171 9.56 -16.42 -1.38
N GLU A 172 9.57 -15.29 -2.08
CA GLU A 172 10.77 -14.53 -2.42
C GLU A 172 11.51 -14.04 -1.17
N VAL A 173 10.78 -13.53 -0.17
CA VAL A 173 11.33 -13.12 1.11
C VAL A 173 11.89 -14.34 1.86
N THR A 174 11.17 -15.46 1.89
CA THR A 174 11.63 -16.69 2.55
C THR A 174 12.88 -17.26 1.86
N PHE A 175 12.96 -17.23 0.54
CA PHE A 175 14.16 -17.65 -0.21
C PHE A 175 15.33 -16.68 -0.02
N SER A 176 15.06 -15.38 0.12
CA SER A 176 16.07 -14.37 0.44
C SER A 176 16.62 -14.55 1.87
N ALA A 177 15.76 -14.84 2.85
CA ALA A 177 16.17 -15.21 4.19
C ALA A 177 16.98 -16.51 4.20
N LEU A 178 16.52 -17.54 3.47
CA LEU A 178 17.23 -18.82 3.33
C LEU A 178 18.64 -18.66 2.76
N THR A 179 18.81 -17.83 1.73
CA THR A 179 20.13 -17.55 1.15
C THR A 179 21.04 -16.80 2.14
N HIS A 180 20.49 -15.91 2.97
CA HIS A 180 21.23 -15.25 4.05
C HIS A 180 21.66 -16.23 5.16
N ILE A 181 20.76 -17.10 5.62
CA ILE A 181 21.06 -18.13 6.63
C ILE A 181 22.11 -19.10 6.10
N LYS A 182 21.96 -19.58 4.85
CA LYS A 182 22.87 -20.55 4.24
C LYS A 182 24.28 -19.99 3.99
N THR A 183 24.41 -18.69 3.76
CA THR A 183 25.73 -18.03 3.64
C THR A 183 26.42 -17.87 5.00
N LYS A 184 25.66 -17.71 6.10
CA LYS A 184 26.16 -17.56 7.47
C LYS A 184 26.39 -18.89 8.21
N GLN A 185 25.60 -19.93 7.90
CA GLN A 185 25.61 -21.24 8.57
C GLN A 185 26.32 -22.35 7.78
N ARG A 186 27.27 -22.04 6.88
CA ARG A 186 27.94 -23.03 5.99
C ARG A 186 28.47 -24.33 6.64
N ASN A 187 28.59 -24.41 7.97
CA ASN A 187 29.04 -25.61 8.69
C ASN A 187 28.02 -26.23 9.68
N ARG A 188 26.76 -25.77 9.78
CA ARG A 188 25.77 -26.36 10.71
C ARG A 188 24.40 -26.53 10.04
N LEU A 189 23.83 -27.72 10.19
CA LEU A 189 22.77 -28.28 9.35
C LEU A 189 21.38 -28.18 10.01
N ASP A 190 21.07 -27.07 10.71
CA ASP A 190 19.74 -26.84 11.28
C ASP A 190 19.16 -25.50 10.79
N VAL A 191 18.55 -25.58 9.62
CA VAL A 191 18.02 -24.44 8.85
C VAL A 191 16.57 -24.13 9.24
N GLU A 192 15.83 -25.12 9.75
CA GLU A 192 14.39 -25.05 9.98
C GLU A 192 14.03 -24.06 11.10
N ASN A 193 14.66 -24.20 12.27
CA ASN A 193 14.42 -23.29 13.41
C ASN A 193 14.82 -21.84 13.10
N SER A 194 15.86 -21.65 12.29
CA SER A 194 16.37 -20.32 11.92
C SER A 194 15.44 -19.63 10.91
N LEU A 195 14.91 -20.38 9.93
CA LEU A 195 13.93 -19.86 8.97
C LEU A 195 12.63 -19.46 9.64
N VAL A 196 12.12 -20.29 10.55
CA VAL A 196 10.87 -19.99 11.27
C VAL A 196 11.01 -18.71 12.08
N ALA A 197 12.15 -18.50 12.76
CA ALA A 197 12.43 -17.28 13.51
C ALA A 197 12.49 -16.03 12.60
N ASP A 198 13.24 -16.09 11.50
CA ASP A 198 13.40 -14.95 10.57
C ASP A 198 12.08 -14.61 9.86
N VAL A 199 11.30 -15.61 9.45
CA VAL A 199 9.97 -15.40 8.83
C VAL A 199 8.96 -14.88 9.87
N SER A 200 9.02 -15.35 11.12
CA SER A 200 8.13 -14.88 12.19
C SER A 200 8.39 -13.42 12.58
N THR A 201 9.60 -12.90 12.38
CA THR A 201 9.91 -11.47 12.58
C THR A 201 9.35 -10.55 11.50
N LEU A 202 8.84 -11.07 10.37
CA LEU A 202 8.27 -10.25 9.30
C LEU A 202 6.92 -9.65 9.69
N GLY A 203 6.04 -10.42 10.35
CA GLY A 203 4.72 -9.96 10.78
C GLY A 203 4.74 -8.89 11.90
N THR A 204 5.90 -8.67 12.54
CA THR A 204 6.07 -7.62 13.54
C THR A 204 6.64 -6.33 12.97
N GLN A 205 7.19 -6.33 11.75
CA GLN A 205 7.67 -5.12 11.07
C GLN A 205 6.55 -4.39 10.30
N ASP A 206 5.53 -5.10 9.82
CA ASP A 206 4.38 -4.48 9.14
C ASP A 206 3.45 -3.70 10.08
N LYS A 207 3.51 -3.93 11.41
CA LYS A 207 2.76 -3.13 12.40
C LYS A 207 3.36 -1.74 12.67
N LYS A 208 4.49 -1.38 12.04
CA LYS A 208 5.11 -0.05 12.20
C LYS A 208 5.03 0.82 10.94
N GLY A 209 4.34 0.36 9.89
CA GLY A 209 4.33 1.01 8.57
C GLY A 209 3.01 1.65 8.13
N TRP A 210 1.89 1.41 8.81
CA TRP A 210 0.58 1.91 8.36
C TRP A 210 -0.27 2.38 9.54
N GLU A 211 -0.16 3.65 9.90
CA GLU A 211 -1.27 4.37 10.51
C GLU A 211 -2.06 5.06 9.40
N PRO A 212 -3.40 5.05 9.44
CA PRO A 212 -4.21 5.67 8.41
C PRO A 212 -4.03 7.20 8.48
N LEU A 213 -3.64 7.79 7.35
CA LEU A 213 -3.69 9.23 7.14
C LEU A 213 -5.18 9.63 7.08
N ASN A 214 -5.68 10.25 8.15
CA ASN A 214 -6.87 11.11 8.13
C ASN A 214 -6.59 12.39 7.34
#